data_AF-A0A3E0N998-F1
#
_entry.id   AF-A0A3E0N998-F1
#
_cell.length_a   1.000
_cell.length_b   1.000
_cell.length_c   1.000
_cell.angle_alpha   90.00
_cell.angle_beta   90.00
_cell.angle_gamma   90.00
#
_symmetry.space_group_name_H-M   'P 1'
#
loop_
_entity.id
_entity.type
_entity.pdbx_description
1 polymer ?
#
loop_
_entity_poly.entity_id
_entity_poly.type
_entity_poly.pdbx_seq_one_letter_code
_entity_poly.pdbx_strand_id
1 'polypeptide(L)'
;MLGIIAKILGSGDVVKQGLSLIDEMHTSTEEEVAVKSKAKTELLAAYAPFKLAQRYIALMFTAMFLFIMANGVVGALYGVIDMANVEAAKDFASSMWLGEIMLGIVGFYFGGGLAESVRKK
;
A
#
# COMPACT_ATOMS: atom_id res chain seq x y z
N MET A 1 -7.12 10.24 15.02
CA MET A 1 -6.09 9.34 14.45
C MET A 1 -6.44 7.85 14.61
N LEU A 2 -6.91 7.40 15.78
CA LEU A 2 -7.37 6.00 16.01
C LEU A 2 -8.50 5.54 15.05
N GLY A 3 -9.47 6.40 14.74
CA GLY A 3 -10.56 6.07 13.80
C GLY A 3 -10.14 5.93 12.33
N ILE A 4 -8.97 6.45 11.95
CA ILE A 4 -8.41 6.29 10.60
C ILE A 4 -7.70 4.95 10.50
N ILE A 5 -7.00 4.53 11.57
CA ILE A 5 -6.36 3.22 11.68
C ILE A 5 -7.41 2.10 11.69
N ALA A 6 -8.54 2.27 12.39
CA ALA A 6 -9.67 1.33 12.38
C ALA A 6 -10.33 1.19 11.00
N LYS A 7 -10.36 2.26 10.18
CA LYS A 7 -10.82 2.21 8.78
C LYS A 7 -9.81 1.55 7.84
N ILE A 8 -8.52 1.61 8.16
CA ILE A 8 -7.44 1.00 7.37
C ILE A 8 -7.31 -0.51 7.63
N LEU A 9 -7.55 -0.96 8.87
CA LEU A 9 -7.41 -2.37 9.26
C LEU A 9 -8.67 -3.23 9.03
N GLY A 10 -9.75 -2.63 8.53
CA GLY A 10 -11.03 -3.30 8.34
C GLY A 10 -11.74 -3.52 9.66
N SER A 11 -12.75 -2.69 9.94
CA SER A 11 -13.73 -3.04 10.97
C SER A 11 -14.32 -4.40 10.62
N GLY A 12 -14.61 -5.24 11.61
CA GLY A 12 -15.10 -6.61 11.40
C GLY A 12 -16.33 -6.76 10.50
N ASP A 13 -16.97 -5.65 10.10
CA ASP A 13 -18.03 -5.57 9.11
C ASP A 13 -17.59 -5.96 7.70
N VAL A 14 -16.33 -5.71 7.29
CA VAL A 14 -15.84 -6.06 5.94
C VAL A 14 -15.65 -7.57 5.79
N VAL A 15 -15.18 -8.23 6.87
CA VAL A 15 -15.06 -9.70 6.93
C VAL A 15 -16.44 -10.35 7.00
N LYS A 16 -17.38 -9.76 7.75
CA LYS A 16 -18.78 -10.22 7.80
C LYS A 16 -19.49 -10.08 6.45
N GLN A 17 -19.30 -8.98 5.73
CA GLN A 17 -19.84 -8.81 4.38
C GLN A 17 -19.24 -9.81 3.38
N GLY A 18 -17.95 -10.13 3.51
CA GLY A 18 -17.31 -11.18 2.70
C GLY A 18 -17.89 -12.58 2.96
N LEU A 19 -18.23 -12.90 4.22
CA LEU A 19 -18.87 -14.16 4.59
C LEU A 19 -20.34 -14.23 4.16
N SER A 20 -21.11 -13.15 4.26
CA SER A 20 -22.51 -13.12 3.84
C SER A 20 -22.68 -13.23 2.32
N LEU A 21 -21.71 -12.71 1.55
CA LEU A 21 -21.68 -12.85 0.09
C LEU A 21 -21.52 -14.29 -0.40
N ILE A 22 -20.82 -15.12 0.38
CA ILE A 22 -20.61 -16.54 0.06
C ILE A 22 -21.88 -17.36 0.34
N ASP A 23 -22.62 -16.98 1.38
CA ASP A 23 -23.80 -17.72 1.85
C ASP A 23 -25.07 -17.45 0.99
N GLU A 24 -25.16 -16.31 0.30
CA GLU A 24 -26.27 -15.97 -0.61
C GLU A 24 -26.11 -16.60 -2.03
N MET A 25 -25.06 -17.38 -2.29
CA MET A 25 -24.79 -17.98 -3.61
C MET A 25 -25.70 -19.18 -3.93
N HIS A 26 -26.98 -18.92 -4.20
CA HIS A 26 -27.86 -19.90 -4.84
C HIS A 26 -28.95 -19.19 -5.67
N THR A 27 -28.75 -19.00 -7.00
CA THR A 27 -29.81 -18.98 -8.06
C THR A 27 -29.33 -18.50 -9.46
N SER A 28 -30.25 -18.56 -10.44
CA SER A 28 -30.23 -18.66 -11.92
C SER A 28 -29.64 -17.51 -12.78
N THR A 29 -29.61 -17.69 -14.11
CA THR A 29 -28.74 -17.00 -15.11
C THR A 29 -28.86 -15.47 -15.24
N GLU A 30 -30.00 -14.83 -14.98
CA GLU A 30 -30.10 -13.35 -14.94
C GLU A 30 -29.71 -12.79 -13.56
N GLU A 31 -30.10 -13.50 -12.49
CA GLU A 31 -29.65 -13.21 -11.13
C GLU A 31 -28.13 -13.43 -11.01
N GLU A 32 -27.54 -14.38 -11.73
CA GLU A 32 -26.08 -14.57 -11.78
C GLU A 32 -25.33 -13.33 -12.29
N VAL A 33 -25.86 -12.61 -13.29
CA VAL A 33 -25.21 -11.41 -13.83
C VAL A 33 -25.33 -10.25 -12.85
N ALA A 34 -26.49 -10.11 -12.19
CA ALA A 34 -26.71 -9.11 -11.14
C ALA A 34 -25.87 -9.40 -9.90
N VAL A 35 -25.78 -10.67 -9.47
CA VAL A 35 -24.99 -11.14 -8.34
C VAL A 35 -23.50 -11.02 -8.64
N LYS A 36 -23.02 -11.39 -9.83
CA LYS A 36 -21.62 -11.16 -10.24
C LYS A 36 -21.27 -9.67 -10.27
N SER A 37 -22.18 -8.82 -10.73
CA SER A 37 -21.99 -7.37 -10.76
C SER A 37 -22.00 -6.75 -9.36
N LYS A 38 -22.90 -7.20 -8.48
CA LYS A 38 -22.99 -6.79 -7.08
C LYS A 38 -21.76 -7.26 -6.29
N ALA A 39 -21.38 -8.52 -6.40
CA ALA A 39 -20.18 -9.08 -5.79
C ALA A 39 -18.91 -8.38 -6.26
N LYS A 40 -18.81 -8.02 -7.55
CA LYS A 40 -17.69 -7.23 -8.08
C LYS A 40 -17.68 -5.82 -7.50
N THR A 41 -18.85 -5.20 -7.33
CA THR A 41 -18.98 -3.85 -6.75
C THR A 41 -18.63 -3.86 -5.26
N GLU A 42 -19.05 -4.88 -4.53
CA GLU A 42 -18.75 -5.08 -3.11
C GLU A 42 -17.27 -5.44 -2.89
N LEU A 43 -16.67 -6.26 -3.76
CA LEU A 43 -15.22 -6.48 -3.80
C LEU A 43 -14.46 -5.18 -4.04
N LEU A 44 -14.88 -4.35 -5.00
CA LEU A 44 -14.26 -3.05 -5.27
C LEU A 44 -14.39 -2.10 -4.06
N ALA A 45 -15.53 -2.11 -3.36
CA ALA A 45 -15.75 -1.34 -2.14
C ALA A 45 -14.84 -1.82 -0.99
N ALA A 46 -14.71 -3.13 -0.81
CA ALA A 46 -13.80 -3.74 0.17
C ALA A 46 -12.31 -3.46 -0.15
N TYR A 47 -11.97 -3.28 -1.44
CA TYR A 47 -10.60 -2.98 -1.89
C TYR A 47 -10.23 -1.49 -1.83
N ALA A 48 -11.23 -0.60 -1.70
CA ALA A 48 -11.02 0.84 -1.59
C ALA A 48 -10.14 1.26 -0.38
N PRO A 49 -10.38 0.79 0.85
CA PRO A 49 -9.53 1.13 2.00
C PRO A 49 -8.08 0.64 1.83
N PHE A 50 -7.90 -0.52 1.20
CA PHE A 50 -6.58 -1.08 0.89
C PHE A 50 -5.80 -0.19 -0.10
N LYS A 51 -6.44 0.23 -1.21
CA LYS A 51 -5.82 1.17 -2.17
C LYS A 51 -5.53 2.53 -1.56
N LEU A 52 -6.36 2.98 -0.61
CA LEU A 52 -6.13 4.21 0.11
C LEU A 52 -4.91 4.11 1.04
N ALA A 53 -4.80 3.03 1.82
CA ALA A 53 -3.65 2.76 2.67
C ALA A 53 -2.36 2.68 1.85
N GLN A 54 -2.40 1.98 0.71
CA GLN A 54 -1.32 1.93 -0.28
C GLN A 54 -0.84 3.32 -0.70
N ARG A 55 -1.75 4.23 -1.08
CA ARG A 55 -1.41 5.60 -1.49
C ARG A 55 -0.79 6.41 -0.36
N TYR A 56 -1.32 6.29 0.86
CA TYR A 56 -0.77 6.99 2.01
C TYR A 56 0.64 6.53 2.33
N ILE A 57 0.89 5.22 2.33
CA ILE A 57 2.23 4.67 2.59
C ILE A 57 3.21 5.13 1.52
N ALA A 58 2.83 5.07 0.23
CA ALA A 58 3.67 5.56 -0.86
C ALA A 58 3.99 7.04 -0.72
N LEU A 59 3.00 7.88 -0.42
CA LEU A 59 3.20 9.32 -0.25
C LEU A 59 4.10 9.65 0.95
N MET A 60 3.84 9.05 2.12
CA MET A 60 4.65 9.26 3.32
C MET A 60 6.10 8.86 3.09
N PHE A 61 6.31 7.71 2.44
CA PHE A 61 7.65 7.24 2.12
C PHE A 61 8.36 8.17 1.13
N THR A 62 7.74 8.49 -0.01
CA THR A 62 8.33 9.36 -1.03
C THR A 62 8.65 10.74 -0.45
N ALA A 63 7.77 11.31 0.38
CA ALA A 63 8.01 12.58 1.02
C ALA A 63 9.25 12.54 1.93
N MET A 64 9.37 11.52 2.79
CA MET A 64 10.54 11.35 3.66
C MET A 64 11.82 11.09 2.85
N PHE A 65 11.75 10.26 1.82
CA PHE A 65 12.89 9.98 0.94
C PHE A 65 13.40 11.26 0.27
N LEU A 66 12.51 12.03 -0.36
CA LEU A 66 12.87 13.29 -1.01
C LEU A 66 13.44 14.30 -0.02
N PHE A 67 12.85 14.38 1.18
CA PHE A 67 13.34 15.26 2.24
C PHE A 67 14.78 14.90 2.65
N ILE A 68 15.06 13.63 2.94
CA ILE A 68 16.40 13.17 3.33
C ILE A 68 17.40 13.38 2.20
N MET A 69 17.04 13.03 0.96
CA MET A 69 17.91 13.19 -0.20
C MET A 69 18.23 14.66 -0.48
N ALA A 70 17.22 15.54 -0.46
CA ALA A 70 17.42 16.96 -0.70
C ALA A 70 18.32 17.59 0.37
N ASN A 71 18.05 17.33 1.65
CA ASN A 71 18.87 17.84 2.75
C ASN A 71 20.28 17.25 2.73
N GLY A 72 20.42 15.94 2.49
CA GLY A 72 21.72 15.27 2.41
C GLY A 72 22.60 15.83 1.29
N VAL A 73 22.05 15.95 0.08
CA VAL A 73 22.78 16.48 -1.09
C VAL A 73 23.13 17.95 -0.89
N VAL A 74 22.16 18.80 -0.54
CA VAL A 74 22.39 20.23 -0.35
C VAL A 74 23.34 20.47 0.83
N GLY A 75 23.12 19.80 1.95
CA GLY A 75 23.97 19.90 3.12
C GLY A 75 25.41 19.46 2.86
N ALA A 76 25.63 18.42 2.06
CA ALA A 76 26.96 18.00 1.65
C ALA A 76 27.63 19.02 0.71
N LEU A 77 26.89 19.56 -0.27
CA LEU A 77 27.41 20.56 -1.22
C LEU A 77 27.88 21.85 -0.52
N TYR A 78 27.19 22.28 0.52
CA TYR A 78 27.54 23.48 1.29
C TYR A 78 28.45 23.17 2.49
N GLY A 79 28.91 21.92 2.66
CA GLY A 79 29.80 21.51 3.76
C GLY A 79 29.14 21.54 5.15
N VAL A 80 27.82 21.59 5.22
CA VAL A 80 27.03 21.59 6.48
C VAL A 80 26.86 20.16 7.01
N ILE A 81 26.83 19.18 6.11
CA ILE A 81 26.70 17.76 6.45
C ILE A 81 28.00 17.04 6.13
N ASP A 82 28.53 16.36 7.15
CA ASP A 82 29.63 15.42 7.00
C ASP A 82 29.12 14.08 6.42
N MET A 83 29.71 13.65 5.32
CA MET A 83 29.37 12.40 4.64
C MET A 83 29.62 11.16 5.51
N ALA A 84 30.54 11.22 6.48
CA ALA A 84 30.74 10.14 7.43
C ALA A 84 29.48 9.89 8.29
N ASN A 85 28.78 10.96 8.67
CA ASN A 85 27.52 10.84 9.42
C ASN A 85 26.39 10.30 8.55
N VAL A 86 26.37 10.65 7.26
CA VAL A 86 25.40 10.11 6.29
C VAL A 86 25.62 8.61 6.09
N GLU A 87 26.88 8.19 5.99
CA GLU A 87 27.23 6.77 5.85
C GLU A 87 26.89 5.97 7.11
N ALA A 88 27.17 6.48 8.30
CA ALA A 88 26.77 5.86 9.55
C ALA A 88 25.23 5.73 9.67
N ALA A 89 24.48 6.75 9.25
CA ALA A 89 23.02 6.70 9.22
C ALA A 89 22.49 5.65 8.22
N LYS A 90 23.12 5.54 7.05
CA LYS A 90 22.81 4.50 6.04
C LYS A 90 23.07 3.09 6.59
N ASP A 91 24.17 2.89 7.30
CA ASP A 91 24.53 1.60 7.87
C ASP A 91 23.57 1.20 9.00
N PHE A 92 23.21 2.15 9.88
CA PHE A 92 22.18 1.95 10.87
C PHE A 92 20.84 1.57 10.21
N ALA A 93 20.42 2.31 9.18
CA ALA A 93 19.20 2.00 8.46
C ALA A 93 19.23 0.58 7.83
N SER A 94 20.37 0.18 7.28
CA SER A 94 20.56 -1.14 6.68
C SER A 94 20.49 -2.26 7.73
N SER A 95 21.06 -2.05 8.93
CA SER A 95 20.97 -3.02 10.03
C SER A 95 19.53 -3.25 10.52
N MET A 96 18.64 -2.30 10.27
CA MET A 96 17.21 -2.37 10.60
C MET A 96 16.36 -2.98 9.47
N TRP A 97 16.99 -3.52 8.42
CA TRP A 97 16.31 -4.12 7.27
C TRP A 97 15.34 -3.16 6.56
N LEU A 98 15.64 -1.86 6.62
CA LEU A 98 14.78 -0.84 6.03
C LEU A 98 14.68 -1.00 4.50
N GLY A 99 15.72 -1.52 3.84
CA GLY A 99 15.73 -1.77 2.41
C GLY A 99 14.71 -2.84 1.99
N GLU A 100 14.67 -3.94 2.74
CA GLU A 100 13.77 -5.08 2.51
C GLU A 100 12.32 -4.71 2.80
N ILE A 101 12.09 -4.02 3.92
CA ILE A 101 10.76 -3.47 4.26
C ILE A 101 10.30 -2.54 3.13
N MET A 102 11.21 -1.74 2.59
CA MET A 102 10.92 -0.83 1.50
C MET A 102 10.57 -1.52 0.20
N LEU A 103 11.34 -2.54 -0.20
CA LEU A 103 11.02 -3.36 -1.36
C LEU A 103 9.67 -4.07 -1.19
N GLY A 104 9.34 -4.51 0.02
CA GLY A 104 8.03 -5.07 0.34
C GLY A 104 6.90 -4.07 0.12
N ILE A 105 7.03 -2.84 0.64
CA ILE A 105 6.03 -1.77 0.49
C ILE A 105 5.85 -1.36 -0.98
N VAL A 106 6.95 -1.14 -1.70
CA VAL A 106 6.93 -0.74 -3.12
C VAL A 106 6.38 -1.87 -3.99
N GLY A 107 6.83 -3.10 -3.75
CA GLY A 107 6.32 -4.29 -4.44
C GLY A 107 4.84 -4.49 -4.20
N PHE A 108 4.36 -4.24 -2.98
CA PHE A 108 2.94 -4.30 -2.68
C PHE A 108 2.12 -3.19 -3.34
N TYR A 109 2.65 -1.95 -3.40
CA TYR A 109 1.98 -0.82 -4.04
C TYR A 109 1.92 -0.96 -5.58
N PHE A 110 3.04 -1.31 -6.22
CA PHE A 110 3.16 -1.35 -7.68
C PHE A 110 2.97 -2.76 -8.28
N GLY A 111 3.04 -3.81 -7.47
CA GLY A 111 3.03 -5.20 -7.95
C GLY A 111 1.71 -5.61 -8.61
N GLY A 112 0.58 -5.07 -8.17
CA GLY A 112 -0.72 -5.30 -8.83
C GLY A 112 -0.75 -4.78 -10.27
N GLY A 113 -0.22 -3.57 -10.51
CA GLY A 113 -0.14 -2.99 -11.85
C GLY A 113 0.88 -3.70 -12.75
N LEU A 114 1.99 -4.17 -12.17
CA LEU A 114 2.98 -4.98 -12.88
C LEU A 114 2.37 -6.32 -13.32
N ALA A 115 1.70 -7.04 -12.42
CA ALA A 115 1.05 -8.31 -12.71
C ALA A 115 -0.03 -8.16 -13.79
N GLU A 116 -0.88 -7.12 -13.73
CA GLU A 116 -1.86 -6.83 -14.78
C GLU A 116 -1.22 -6.52 -16.14
N SER A 117 -0.08 -5.85 -16.16
CA SER A 117 0.64 -5.48 -17.40
C SER A 117 1.27 -6.70 -18.08
N VAL A 118 1.79 -7.64 -17.30
CA VAL A 118 2.35 -8.90 -17.83
C VAL A 118 1.25 -9.81 -18.37
N ARG A 119 0.08 -9.84 -17.71
CA ARG A 119 -1.05 -10.72 -18.09
C ARG A 119 -1.83 -10.24 -19.33
N LYS A 120 -1.70 -8.96 -19.69
CA LYS A 120 -2.32 -8.35 -20.88
C LYS A 120 -1.44 -8.38 -22.13
N LYS A 121 -0.17 -8.79 -21.99
CA LYS A 121 0.73 -9.12 -23.10
C LYS A 121 0.60 -10.60 -23.46
#